data_AF-A0A7C3K440-F1
#
_entry.id   AF-A0A7C3K440-F1
#
_cell.length_a   1.000
_cell.length_b   1.000
_cell.length_c   1.000
_cell.angle_alpha   90.00
_cell.angle_beta   90.00
_cell.angle_gamma   90.00
#
_symmetry.space_group_name_H-M   'P 1'
#
loop_
_entity.id
_entity.type
_entity.pdbx_description
1 polymer ?
#
loop_
_entity_poly.entity_id
_entity_poly.type
_entity_poly.pdbx_seq_one_letter_code
_entity_poly.pdbx_strand_id
1 'polypeptide(L)'
;MFLALAMKGAKPLTFEFHISRKARDLYQFDDSLFTLSGNVILLNFHAARVFAQKMNQKRDLINFPEQAVRAGQLNAMGLIDEILHYITSLYRDEKNPWVMKKALERLYEKSGKAAVDHALRQFADEFPTVALYRRVIELDAYLEGGTAGVPHRQIVLEEMLMLWLANLNPAFSAFIELFDDSELEKETSYFKMMEDLHTFFGTQPTFGPSGQNLIDMLRSPAVAAPHSLTGQLEYIREKWGFMLGKYFYRLLSSLDLIKEEEIAESRRWMFWRRAPASVYEYLGMEAEPERFSRDLDWMPRVVLIAKNIYVWLDQLSKKYQRAIERLDQIPDEELDILARWGFSGLWLIGVWERSQASKRIKQMLGNPEAVASAYSLFDYEIAKDLGGEEAFQNLKDRAWRRG
;
A
#
# COMPACT_ATOMS: atom_id res chain seq x y z
N MET A 1 -22.87 18.21 19.82
CA MET A 1 -24.08 18.31 18.99
C MET A 1 -24.12 19.69 18.35
N PHE A 2 -23.34 19.93 17.29
CA PHE A 2 -23.50 21.10 16.43
C PHE A 2 -23.11 20.69 14.99
N LEU A 3 -24.16 20.64 14.17
CA LEU A 3 -24.25 20.63 12.71
C LEU A 3 -23.31 19.74 11.89
N ALA A 4 -23.67 18.45 11.86
CA ALA A 4 -23.72 17.72 10.60
C ALA A 4 -24.98 18.15 9.83
N LEU A 5 -24.86 19.19 8.99
CA LEU A 5 -25.77 19.35 7.86
C LEU A 5 -25.05 18.78 6.63
N ALA A 6 -25.13 17.45 6.51
CA ALA A 6 -24.77 16.77 5.29
C ALA A 6 -25.69 17.27 4.17
N MET A 7 -25.15 18.07 3.25
CA MET A 7 -25.79 18.30 1.97
C MET A 7 -25.84 16.97 1.21
N LYS A 8 -26.94 16.23 1.38
CA LYS A 8 -27.26 15.06 0.57
C LYS A 8 -27.42 15.53 -0.89
N GLY A 9 -26.39 15.31 -1.70
CA GLY A 9 -26.45 15.50 -3.15
C GLY A 9 -25.21 16.15 -3.80
N ALA A 10 -24.28 16.73 -3.05
CA ALA A 10 -23.06 17.28 -3.64
C ALA A 10 -22.07 16.14 -3.96
N LYS A 11 -21.68 15.99 -5.23
CA LYS A 11 -20.55 15.14 -5.60
C LYS A 11 -19.30 15.63 -4.85
N PRO A 12 -18.51 14.75 -4.21
CA PRO A 12 -17.29 15.16 -3.53
C PRO A 12 -16.30 15.75 -4.53
N LEU A 13 -15.47 16.69 -4.05
CA LEU A 13 -14.33 17.19 -4.82
C LEU A 13 -13.45 15.99 -5.20
N THR A 14 -13.09 15.94 -6.48
CA THR A 14 -12.48 14.77 -7.10
C THR A 14 -11.25 15.23 -7.86
N PHE A 15 -10.12 14.58 -7.58
CA PHE A 15 -8.83 14.75 -8.25
C PHE A 15 -8.50 13.44 -8.96
N GLU A 16 -7.81 13.51 -10.09
CA GLU A 16 -7.49 12.38 -10.95
C GLU A 16 -6.01 12.39 -11.31
N PHE A 17 -5.27 11.31 -10.99
CA PHE A 17 -3.88 11.20 -11.43
C PHE A 17 -3.74 11.51 -12.94
N HIS A 18 -2.91 12.51 -13.24
CA HIS A 18 -2.79 13.17 -14.54
C HIS A 18 -2.10 12.28 -15.59
N ILE A 19 -2.81 11.25 -16.07
CA ILE A 19 -2.36 10.42 -17.19
C ILE A 19 -2.71 11.09 -18.52
N SER A 20 -1.69 11.29 -19.36
CA SER A 20 -1.80 11.85 -20.70
C SER A 20 -2.79 11.07 -21.57
N ARG A 21 -3.51 11.79 -22.42
CA ARG A 21 -4.38 11.22 -23.46
C ARG A 21 -3.64 10.17 -24.29
N LYS A 22 -2.40 10.50 -24.70
CA LYS A 22 -1.51 9.61 -25.46
C LYS A 22 -1.26 8.30 -24.74
N ALA A 23 -0.95 8.33 -23.44
CA ALA A 23 -0.74 7.13 -22.64
C ALA A 23 -2.03 6.33 -22.47
N ARG A 24 -3.17 7.00 -22.25
CA ARG A 24 -4.49 6.33 -22.19
C ARG A 24 -4.81 5.57 -23.48
N ASP A 25 -4.55 6.19 -24.63
CA ASP A 25 -4.75 5.58 -25.95
C ASP A 25 -3.79 4.41 -26.22
N LEU A 26 -2.50 4.58 -25.87
CA LEU A 26 -1.44 3.59 -26.09
C LEU A 26 -1.68 2.30 -25.31
N TYR A 27 -2.04 2.44 -24.03
CA TYR A 27 -2.20 1.32 -23.11
C TYR A 27 -3.63 0.80 -23.03
N GLN A 28 -4.60 1.51 -23.61
CA GLN A 28 -6.01 1.15 -23.61
C GLN A 28 -6.47 0.74 -22.20
N PHE A 29 -6.25 1.62 -21.22
CA PHE A 29 -6.66 1.35 -19.84
C PHE A 29 -8.17 1.10 -19.81
N ASP A 30 -8.60 -0.06 -19.30
CA ASP A 30 -10.02 -0.40 -19.25
C ASP A 30 -10.73 0.52 -18.27
N ASP A 31 -12.02 0.74 -18.48
CA ASP A 31 -12.86 1.55 -17.62
C ASP A 31 -12.85 1.08 -16.15
N SER A 32 -12.56 -0.20 -15.91
CA SER A 32 -12.40 -0.80 -14.58
C SER A 32 -11.10 -0.40 -13.86
N LEU A 33 -10.15 0.23 -14.55
CA LEU A 33 -8.92 0.78 -13.95
C LEU A 33 -9.12 2.21 -13.43
N PHE A 34 -10.30 2.79 -13.58
CA PHE A 34 -10.63 4.12 -13.08
C PHE A 34 -11.76 4.04 -12.04
N THR A 35 -11.61 4.75 -10.93
CA THR A 35 -12.72 4.95 -9.98
C THR A 35 -13.80 5.85 -10.60
N LEU A 36 -15.00 5.91 -10.01
CA LEU A 36 -16.00 6.95 -10.34
C LEU A 36 -15.48 8.39 -10.10
N SER A 37 -14.41 8.51 -9.32
CA SER A 37 -13.63 9.70 -9.07
C SER A 37 -12.45 9.88 -10.06
N GLY A 38 -12.34 9.05 -11.10
CA GLY A 38 -11.35 9.13 -12.17
C GLY A 38 -9.85 9.04 -11.80
N ASN A 39 -9.52 9.01 -10.50
CA ASN A 39 -8.29 8.40 -10.04
C ASN A 39 -8.18 7.00 -10.63
N VAL A 40 -7.10 6.77 -11.36
CA VAL A 40 -6.65 5.42 -11.70
C VAL A 40 -6.64 4.66 -10.38
N ILE A 41 -7.23 3.47 -10.37
CA ILE A 41 -7.30 2.61 -9.19
C ILE A 41 -5.90 2.03 -8.93
N LEU A 42 -4.86 2.87 -8.84
CA LEU A 42 -3.51 2.47 -8.45
C LEU A 42 -3.50 1.86 -7.05
N LEU A 43 -4.58 2.05 -6.28
CA LEU A 43 -4.78 1.53 -4.92
C LEU A 43 -5.35 0.12 -4.84
N ASN A 44 -5.91 -0.39 -5.93
CA ASN A 44 -6.28 -1.79 -6.00
C ASN A 44 -5.07 -2.54 -6.54
N PHE A 45 -4.46 -3.39 -5.71
CA PHE A 45 -3.30 -4.18 -6.12
C PHE A 45 -3.55 -4.97 -7.41
N HIS A 46 -4.78 -5.39 -7.67
CA HIS A 46 -5.15 -6.00 -8.94
C HIS A 46 -5.04 -5.00 -10.11
N ALA A 47 -5.61 -3.80 -9.98
CA ALA A 47 -5.54 -2.78 -11.02
C ALA A 47 -4.11 -2.29 -11.26
N ALA A 48 -3.29 -2.12 -10.22
CA ALA A 48 -1.87 -1.81 -10.36
C ALA A 48 -1.09 -2.92 -11.10
N ARG A 49 -1.42 -4.20 -10.85
CA ARG A 49 -0.84 -5.35 -11.58
C ARG A 49 -1.27 -5.37 -13.05
N VAL A 50 -2.55 -5.14 -13.34
CA VAL A 50 -3.06 -5.05 -14.71
C VAL A 50 -2.44 -3.87 -15.45
N PHE A 51 -2.28 -2.72 -14.79
CA PHE A 51 -1.59 -1.56 -15.35
C PHE A 51 -0.14 -1.91 -15.69
N ALA A 52 0.63 -2.41 -14.72
CA ALA A 52 2.02 -2.82 -14.95
C ALA A 52 2.14 -3.82 -16.11
N GLN A 53 1.23 -4.80 -16.18
CA GLN A 53 1.17 -5.76 -17.26
C GLN A 53 0.95 -5.10 -18.62
N LYS A 54 -0.04 -4.19 -18.74
CA LYS A 54 -0.31 -3.46 -19.99
C LYS A 54 0.87 -2.62 -20.45
N MET A 55 1.57 -1.96 -19.53
CA MET A 55 2.80 -1.22 -19.85
C MET A 55 3.89 -2.16 -20.37
N ASN A 56 4.18 -3.23 -19.62
CA ASN A 56 5.23 -4.18 -19.94
C ASN A 56 4.97 -4.97 -21.22
N GLN A 57 3.71 -5.12 -21.66
CA GLN A 57 3.35 -5.73 -22.94
C GLN A 57 3.70 -4.87 -24.15
N LYS A 58 3.79 -3.55 -23.99
CA LYS A 58 4.13 -2.62 -25.08
C LYS A 58 5.61 -2.21 -25.07
N ARG A 59 6.29 -2.35 -23.94
CA ARG A 59 7.73 -2.06 -23.81
C ARG A 59 8.58 -3.17 -24.39
N ASP A 60 9.73 -2.81 -24.95
CA ASP A 60 10.73 -3.77 -25.45
C ASP A 60 11.58 -4.32 -24.29
N LEU A 61 11.00 -5.21 -23.50
CA LEU A 61 11.66 -5.83 -22.34
C LEU A 61 12.63 -6.95 -22.73
N ILE A 62 12.71 -7.31 -24.02
CA ILE A 62 13.68 -8.29 -24.51
C ILE A 62 15.04 -7.61 -24.62
N ASN A 63 15.09 -6.42 -25.22
CA ASN A 63 16.33 -5.66 -25.37
C ASN A 63 16.63 -4.76 -24.17
N PHE A 64 15.59 -4.30 -23.45
CA PHE A 64 15.69 -3.38 -22.32
C PHE A 64 14.91 -3.87 -21.09
N PRO A 65 15.32 -4.99 -20.46
CA PRO A 65 14.62 -5.58 -19.32
C PRO A 65 14.52 -4.65 -18.11
N GLU A 66 15.45 -3.71 -17.96
CA GLU A 66 15.46 -2.68 -16.91
C GLU A 66 14.30 -1.69 -17.02
N GLN A 67 13.64 -1.60 -18.17
CA GLN A 67 12.45 -0.77 -18.37
C GLN A 67 11.17 -1.42 -17.82
N ALA A 68 11.26 -2.63 -17.26
CA ALA A 68 10.11 -3.31 -16.70
C ALA A 68 9.52 -2.55 -15.50
N VAL A 69 8.23 -2.25 -15.58
CA VAL A 69 7.46 -1.59 -14.53
C VAL A 69 6.89 -2.62 -13.56
N ARG A 70 6.91 -2.30 -12.26
CA ARG A 70 6.31 -3.14 -11.22
C ARG A 70 5.00 -2.55 -10.70
N ALA A 71 4.11 -3.43 -10.23
CA ALA A 71 2.84 -3.02 -9.67
C ALA A 71 3.03 -2.24 -8.37
N GLY A 72 3.99 -2.64 -7.52
CA GLY A 72 4.33 -1.92 -6.30
C GLY A 72 4.81 -0.49 -6.58
N GLN A 73 5.62 -0.29 -7.62
CA GLN A 73 6.09 1.04 -8.00
C GLN A 73 4.96 1.94 -8.53
N LEU A 74 4.08 1.42 -9.39
CA LEU A 74 2.89 2.15 -9.85
C LEU A 74 1.95 2.51 -8.70
N ASN A 75 1.69 1.57 -7.78
CA ASN A 75 0.90 1.81 -6.59
C ASN A 75 1.52 2.91 -5.70
N ALA A 76 2.83 2.87 -5.50
CA ALA A 76 3.56 3.86 -4.71
C ALA A 76 3.48 5.25 -5.34
N MET A 77 3.71 5.36 -6.65
CA MET A 77 3.60 6.62 -7.40
C MET A 77 2.21 7.26 -7.25
N GLY A 78 1.15 6.49 -7.49
CA GLY A 78 -0.23 6.97 -7.32
C GLY A 78 -0.57 7.32 -5.88
N LEU A 79 -0.06 6.57 -4.91
CA LEU A 79 -0.29 6.87 -3.50
C LEU A 79 0.41 8.17 -3.07
N ILE A 80 1.62 8.43 -3.55
CA ILE A 80 2.34 9.68 -3.29
C ILE A 80 1.49 10.85 -3.78
N ASP A 81 1.02 10.81 -5.02
CA ASP A 81 0.16 11.87 -5.60
C ASP A 81 -1.12 12.10 -4.78
N GLU A 82 -1.85 11.03 -4.40
CA GLU A 82 -3.03 11.17 -3.55
C GLU A 82 -2.71 11.81 -2.19
N ILE A 83 -1.56 11.47 -1.61
CA ILE A 83 -1.11 12.10 -0.36
C ILE A 83 -0.79 13.58 -0.60
N LEU A 84 -0.17 13.95 -1.72
CA LEU A 84 0.12 15.36 -2.05
C LEU A 84 -1.18 16.18 -2.19
N HIS A 85 -2.20 15.67 -2.87
CA HIS A 85 -3.53 16.29 -2.90
C HIS A 85 -4.16 16.38 -1.50
N TYR A 86 -4.04 15.34 -0.69
CA TYR A 86 -4.55 15.35 0.67
C TYR A 86 -3.85 16.39 1.56
N ILE A 87 -2.52 16.55 1.45
CA ILE A 87 -1.78 17.60 2.15
C ILE A 87 -2.23 18.99 1.68
N THR A 88 -2.46 19.17 0.38
CA THR A 88 -3.02 20.42 -0.18
C THR A 88 -4.43 20.70 0.37
N SER A 89 -5.25 19.66 0.54
CA SER A 89 -6.56 19.76 1.20
C SER A 89 -6.43 20.22 2.66
N LEU A 90 -5.55 19.61 3.45
CA LEU A 90 -5.32 20.02 4.83
C LEU A 90 -4.84 21.48 4.91
N TYR A 91 -3.98 21.89 3.98
CA TYR A 91 -3.54 23.28 3.87
C TYR A 91 -4.71 24.24 3.65
N ARG A 92 -5.64 23.91 2.73
CA ARG A 92 -6.85 24.70 2.50
C ARG A 92 -7.70 24.79 3.77
N ASP A 93 -7.91 23.67 4.44
CA ASP A 93 -8.80 23.59 5.59
C ASP A 93 -8.24 24.35 6.81
N GLU A 94 -6.91 24.25 7.05
CA GLU A 94 -6.28 24.81 8.25
C GLU A 94 -5.73 26.23 8.06
N LYS A 95 -5.29 26.60 6.86
CA LYS A 95 -4.54 27.84 6.63
C LYS A 95 -5.28 28.84 5.75
N ASN A 96 -5.75 28.41 4.57
CA ASN A 96 -6.38 29.33 3.64
C ASN A 96 -7.35 28.60 2.67
N PRO A 97 -8.66 28.62 2.96
CA PRO A 97 -9.68 27.97 2.11
C PRO A 97 -9.75 28.54 0.69
N TRP A 98 -9.25 29.76 0.49
CA TRP A 98 -9.28 30.47 -0.79
C TRP A 98 -7.93 30.45 -1.53
N VAL A 99 -6.98 29.61 -1.10
CA VAL A 99 -5.61 29.67 -1.64
C VAL A 99 -5.55 29.45 -3.14
N MET A 100 -6.28 28.47 -3.69
CA MET A 100 -6.28 28.18 -5.13
C MET A 100 -6.98 29.28 -5.93
N LYS A 101 -8.03 29.89 -5.37
CA LYS A 101 -8.67 31.08 -5.94
C LYS A 101 -7.68 32.25 -6.04
N LYS A 102 -7.01 32.57 -4.93
CA LYS A 102 -6.02 33.66 -4.87
C LYS A 102 -4.81 33.39 -5.77
N ALA A 103 -4.36 32.15 -5.84
CA ALA A 103 -3.29 31.72 -6.74
C ALA A 103 -3.66 32.00 -8.20
N LEU A 104 -4.88 31.59 -8.60
CA LEU A 104 -5.38 31.81 -9.95
C LEU A 104 -5.55 33.31 -10.28
N GLU A 105 -6.12 34.10 -9.35
CA GLU A 105 -6.23 35.56 -9.47
C GLU A 105 -4.85 36.22 -9.66
N ARG A 106 -3.85 35.78 -8.89
CA ARG A 106 -2.47 36.27 -9.00
C ARG A 106 -1.83 35.95 -10.35
N LEU A 107 -2.08 34.75 -10.88
CA LEU A 107 -1.61 34.37 -12.21
C LEU A 107 -2.29 35.22 -13.30
N TYR A 108 -3.59 35.51 -13.15
CA TYR A 108 -4.30 36.40 -14.07
C TYR A 108 -3.74 37.83 -14.06
N GLU A 109 -3.37 38.37 -12.89
CA GLU A 109 -2.73 39.68 -12.78
C GLU A 109 -1.35 39.73 -13.45
N LYS A 110 -0.53 38.69 -13.27
CA LYS A 110 0.87 38.67 -13.74
C LYS A 110 1.02 38.26 -15.21
N SER A 111 0.33 37.22 -15.62
CA SER A 111 0.53 36.57 -16.93
C SER A 111 -0.59 36.91 -17.92
N GLY A 112 -1.68 37.52 -17.44
CA GLY A 112 -2.83 37.87 -18.24
C GLY A 112 -3.82 36.71 -18.41
N LYS A 113 -5.12 37.05 -18.40
CA LYS A 113 -6.20 36.05 -18.45
C LYS A 113 -6.12 35.10 -19.64
N ALA A 114 -5.82 35.63 -20.83
CA ALA A 114 -5.76 34.82 -22.06
C ALA A 114 -4.66 33.74 -22.01
N ALA A 115 -3.47 34.08 -21.51
CA ALA A 115 -2.37 33.12 -21.42
C ALA A 115 -2.63 32.02 -20.38
N VAL A 116 -3.17 32.40 -19.21
CA VAL A 116 -3.54 31.43 -18.16
C VAL A 116 -4.68 30.52 -18.63
N ASP A 117 -5.72 31.07 -19.24
CA ASP A 117 -6.86 30.28 -19.73
C ASP A 117 -6.42 29.33 -20.86
N HIS A 118 -5.50 29.76 -21.73
CA HIS A 118 -4.88 28.89 -22.74
C HIS A 118 -4.13 27.72 -22.10
N ALA A 119 -3.29 27.97 -21.09
CA ALA A 119 -2.52 26.93 -20.41
C ALA A 119 -3.44 25.92 -19.68
N LEU A 120 -4.45 26.39 -18.95
CA LEU A 120 -5.42 25.52 -18.27
C LEU A 120 -6.20 24.66 -19.27
N ARG A 121 -6.57 25.24 -20.42
CA ARG A 121 -7.29 24.51 -21.47
C ARG A 121 -6.42 23.46 -22.15
N GLN A 122 -5.18 23.80 -22.48
CA GLN A 122 -4.22 22.85 -23.07
C GLN A 122 -3.96 21.69 -22.11
N PHE A 123 -3.69 21.98 -20.83
CA PHE A 123 -3.52 20.96 -19.80
C PHE A 123 -4.71 20.01 -19.74
N ALA A 124 -5.94 20.54 -19.69
CA ALA A 124 -7.14 19.72 -19.57
C ALA A 124 -7.45 18.91 -20.84
N ASP A 125 -6.87 19.26 -22.00
CA ASP A 125 -6.97 18.45 -23.22
C ASP A 125 -5.88 17.36 -23.31
N GLU A 126 -4.65 17.68 -22.90
CA GLU A 126 -3.51 16.75 -22.87
C GLU A 126 -3.63 15.72 -21.74
N PHE A 127 -4.10 16.15 -20.57
CA PHE A 127 -4.30 15.37 -19.35
C PHE A 127 -5.78 15.34 -18.96
N PRO A 128 -6.67 14.79 -19.81
CA PRO A 128 -8.09 14.86 -19.58
C PRO A 128 -8.49 14.00 -18.39
N THR A 129 -9.43 14.52 -17.61
CA THR A 129 -10.20 13.70 -16.66
C THR A 129 -10.92 12.58 -17.41
N VAL A 130 -11.33 11.52 -16.73
CA VAL A 130 -12.07 10.40 -17.33
C VAL A 130 -13.33 10.90 -18.02
N ALA A 131 -14.03 11.89 -17.45
CA ALA A 131 -15.21 12.49 -18.05
C ALA A 131 -14.91 13.21 -19.38
N LEU A 132 -13.81 13.95 -19.46
CA LEU A 132 -13.35 14.62 -20.68
C LEU A 132 -12.83 13.64 -21.71
N TYR A 133 -12.04 12.65 -21.28
CA TYR A 133 -11.48 11.62 -22.15
C TYR A 133 -12.59 10.80 -22.84
N ARG A 134 -13.61 10.41 -22.08
CA ARG A 134 -14.80 9.70 -22.58
C ARG A 134 -15.80 10.61 -23.32
N ARG A 135 -15.53 11.91 -23.43
CA ARG A 135 -16.42 12.91 -24.04
C ARG A 135 -17.82 12.91 -23.44
N VAL A 136 -17.92 12.65 -22.14
CA VAL A 136 -19.18 12.77 -21.37
C VAL A 136 -19.54 14.24 -21.17
N ILE A 137 -18.52 15.09 -21.06
CA ILE A 137 -18.63 16.54 -21.00
C ILE A 137 -17.62 17.15 -21.97
N GLU A 138 -18.01 18.25 -22.62
CA GLU A 138 -17.12 19.02 -23.49
C GLU A 138 -16.13 19.85 -22.67
N LEU A 139 -14.93 20.06 -23.21
CA LEU A 139 -13.81 20.70 -22.52
C LEU A 139 -14.16 22.11 -22.00
N ASP A 140 -14.68 22.96 -22.88
CA ASP A 140 -14.99 24.35 -22.52
C ASP A 140 -16.16 24.40 -21.51
N ALA A 141 -17.13 23.49 -21.63
CA ALA A 141 -18.22 23.35 -20.66
C ALA A 141 -17.72 22.87 -19.28
N TYR A 142 -16.72 21.97 -19.26
CA TYR A 142 -16.06 21.56 -18.03
C TYR A 142 -15.34 22.72 -17.38
N LEU A 143 -14.54 23.50 -18.12
CA LEU A 143 -13.76 24.61 -17.55
C LEU A 143 -14.62 25.73 -16.96
N GLU A 144 -15.82 25.97 -17.49
CA GLU A 144 -16.81 26.91 -16.92
C GLU A 144 -17.62 26.32 -15.75
N GLY A 145 -17.48 25.02 -15.50
CA GLY A 145 -18.20 24.31 -14.45
C GLY A 145 -17.58 24.41 -13.05
N GLY A 146 -18.19 23.69 -12.11
CA GLY A 146 -17.67 23.53 -10.76
C GLY A 146 -18.22 22.28 -10.09
N THR A 147 -17.46 21.74 -9.15
CA THR A 147 -17.82 20.56 -8.35
C THR A 147 -17.66 20.90 -6.87
N ALA A 148 -18.61 20.48 -6.04
CA ALA A 148 -18.61 20.79 -4.60
C ALA A 148 -18.43 22.28 -4.26
N GLY A 149 -18.90 23.19 -5.13
CA GLY A 149 -18.74 24.64 -4.95
C GLY A 149 -17.37 25.19 -5.35
N VAL A 150 -16.46 24.36 -5.87
CA VAL A 150 -15.13 24.74 -6.36
C VAL A 150 -15.17 24.85 -7.90
N PRO A 151 -14.82 26.00 -8.49
CA PRO A 151 -14.68 26.13 -9.94
C PRO A 151 -13.65 25.16 -10.51
N HIS A 152 -13.96 24.50 -11.62
CA HIS A 152 -13.06 23.51 -12.21
C HIS A 152 -11.71 24.09 -12.62
N ARG A 153 -11.62 25.38 -12.98
CA ARG A 153 -10.32 26.06 -13.22
C ARG A 153 -9.37 26.00 -12.03
N GLN A 154 -9.89 26.01 -10.80
CA GLN A 154 -9.07 25.88 -9.59
C GLN A 154 -8.59 24.43 -9.39
N ILE A 155 -9.44 23.45 -9.73
CA ILE A 155 -9.07 22.02 -9.72
C ILE A 155 -7.98 21.76 -10.75
N VAL A 156 -8.17 22.27 -11.97
CA VAL A 156 -7.19 22.15 -13.07
C VAL A 156 -5.86 22.80 -12.70
N LEU A 157 -5.87 23.96 -12.03
CA LEU A 157 -4.64 24.59 -11.55
C LEU A 157 -3.87 23.72 -10.54
N GLU A 158 -4.59 23.05 -9.64
CA GLU A 158 -3.97 22.13 -8.67
C GLU A 158 -3.44 20.86 -9.33
N GLU A 159 -4.19 20.25 -10.26
CA GLU A 159 -3.74 19.10 -11.04
C GLU A 159 -2.49 19.44 -11.88
N MET A 160 -2.46 20.64 -12.47
CA MET A 160 -1.31 21.14 -13.21
C MET A 160 -0.10 21.38 -12.29
N LEU A 161 -0.32 21.75 -11.03
CA LEU A 161 0.74 21.78 -10.02
C LEU A 161 1.24 20.37 -9.67
N MET A 162 0.35 19.38 -9.55
CA MET A 162 0.76 17.98 -9.30
C MET A 162 1.53 17.39 -10.47
N LEU A 163 1.13 17.70 -11.71
CA LEU A 163 1.89 17.36 -12.92
C LEU A 163 3.32 17.90 -12.86
N TRP A 164 3.47 19.17 -12.50
CA TRP A 164 4.79 19.79 -12.36
C TRP A 164 5.64 19.11 -11.28
N LEU A 165 5.03 18.77 -10.14
CA LEU A 165 5.71 18.05 -9.06
C LEU A 165 6.11 16.62 -9.48
N ALA A 166 5.30 15.94 -10.27
CA ALA A 166 5.59 14.61 -10.82
C ALA A 166 6.79 14.65 -11.77
N ASN A 167 6.85 15.63 -12.68
CA ASN A 167 7.98 15.82 -13.60
C ASN A 167 9.29 16.22 -12.89
N LEU A 168 9.20 16.93 -11.76
CA LEU A 168 10.36 17.25 -10.91
C LEU A 168 10.85 16.09 -10.04
N ASN A 169 10.14 14.95 -9.99
CA ASN A 169 10.48 13.81 -9.13
C ASN A 169 11.31 12.76 -9.89
N PRO A 170 12.63 12.60 -9.61
CA PRO A 170 13.44 11.66 -10.39
C PRO A 170 13.04 10.19 -10.22
N ALA A 171 12.37 9.83 -9.10
CA ALA A 171 11.87 8.47 -8.86
C ALA A 171 10.69 8.12 -9.77
N PHE A 172 10.07 9.12 -10.40
CA PHE A 172 8.96 8.96 -11.34
C PHE A 172 9.47 8.75 -12.78
N SER A 173 10.76 8.90 -13.06
CA SER A 173 11.34 8.82 -14.42
C SER A 173 10.94 7.58 -15.24
N ALA A 174 10.80 6.41 -14.61
CA ALA A 174 10.36 5.19 -15.28
C ALA A 174 8.92 5.26 -15.86
N PHE A 175 8.16 6.27 -15.45
CA PHE A 175 6.75 6.50 -15.78
C PHE A 175 6.53 7.79 -16.58
N ILE A 176 7.60 8.47 -17.02
CA ILE A 176 7.52 9.80 -17.64
C ILE A 176 6.52 9.87 -18.81
N GLU A 177 6.38 8.80 -19.59
CA GLU A 177 5.42 8.71 -20.69
C GLU A 177 3.95 8.90 -20.26
N LEU A 178 3.63 8.71 -18.98
CA LEU A 178 2.29 8.93 -18.44
C LEU A 178 2.01 10.42 -18.22
N PHE A 179 3.03 11.24 -17.96
CA PHE A 179 2.88 12.61 -17.48
C PHE A 179 3.91 13.60 -18.06
N ASP A 180 4.48 13.31 -19.23
CA ASP A 180 5.43 14.19 -19.91
C ASP A 180 4.78 15.54 -20.25
N ASP A 181 5.29 16.62 -19.65
CA ASP A 181 4.77 17.99 -19.78
C ASP A 181 5.52 18.83 -20.83
N SER A 182 6.36 18.19 -21.66
CA SER A 182 7.17 18.86 -22.69
C SER A 182 6.36 19.66 -23.71
N GLU A 183 5.12 19.27 -24.02
CA GLU A 183 4.25 20.02 -24.95
C GLU A 183 3.66 21.26 -24.27
N LEU A 184 3.18 21.13 -23.04
CA LEU A 184 2.72 22.27 -22.23
C LEU A 184 3.80 23.34 -22.04
N GLU A 185 5.05 22.93 -21.78
CA GLU A 185 6.17 23.85 -21.63
C GLU A 185 6.45 24.63 -22.92
N LYS A 186 6.34 23.97 -24.09
CA LYS A 186 6.61 24.59 -25.40
C LYS A 186 5.48 25.50 -25.87
N GLU A 187 4.23 25.13 -25.62
CA GLU A 187 3.06 25.76 -26.23
C GLU A 187 2.38 26.80 -25.33
N THR A 188 2.72 26.85 -24.04
CA THR A 188 1.99 27.66 -23.06
C THR A 188 2.90 28.39 -22.09
N SER A 189 2.33 29.25 -21.23
CA SER A 189 3.05 29.88 -20.12
C SER A 189 3.22 28.98 -18.89
N TYR A 190 2.98 27.66 -19.01
CA TYR A 190 2.94 26.68 -17.92
C TYR A 190 4.13 26.78 -16.96
N PHE A 191 5.37 26.70 -17.46
CA PHE A 191 6.55 26.71 -16.59
C PHE A 191 6.66 28.01 -15.77
N LYS A 192 6.45 29.15 -16.44
CA LYS A 192 6.43 30.47 -15.78
C LYS A 192 5.32 30.58 -14.74
N MET A 193 4.16 29.99 -15.00
CA MET A 193 3.06 29.93 -14.04
C MET A 193 3.45 29.14 -12.79
N MET A 194 4.18 28.01 -12.94
CA MET A 194 4.67 27.22 -11.79
C MET A 194 5.71 27.99 -10.96
N GLU A 195 6.62 28.74 -11.59
CA GLU A 195 7.55 29.65 -10.88
C GLU A 195 6.81 30.76 -10.11
N ASP A 196 5.79 31.35 -10.74
CA ASP A 196 4.96 32.38 -10.11
C ASP A 196 4.12 31.81 -8.96
N LEU A 197 3.64 30.56 -9.06
CA LEU A 197 2.98 29.85 -7.97
C LEU A 197 3.93 29.60 -6.80
N HIS A 198 5.18 29.17 -7.04
CA HIS A 198 6.18 29.01 -5.99
C HIS A 198 6.40 30.33 -5.23
N THR A 199 6.57 31.43 -5.96
CA THR A 199 6.68 32.76 -5.37
C THR A 199 5.43 33.15 -4.57
N PHE A 200 4.24 32.87 -5.10
CA PHE A 200 2.97 33.13 -4.42
C PHE A 200 2.87 32.36 -3.10
N PHE A 201 3.18 31.06 -3.07
CA PHE A 201 3.14 30.25 -1.85
C PHE A 201 4.18 30.68 -0.81
N GLY A 202 5.27 31.35 -1.21
CA GLY A 202 6.19 32.02 -0.29
C GLY A 202 5.56 33.19 0.49
N THR A 203 4.45 33.75 0.00
CA THR A 203 3.68 34.81 0.69
C THR A 203 2.53 34.28 1.56
N GLN A 204 2.21 32.99 1.44
CA GLN A 204 1.12 32.37 2.17
C GLN A 204 1.61 31.79 3.52
N PRO A 205 0.71 31.50 4.48
CA PRO A 205 1.11 30.86 5.74
C PRO A 205 1.88 29.56 5.49
N THR A 206 2.89 29.29 6.31
CA THR A 206 3.67 28.07 6.23
C THR A 206 2.88 26.85 6.75
N PHE A 207 3.34 25.65 6.39
CA PHE A 207 2.67 24.39 6.71
C PHE A 207 3.65 23.24 7.00
N GLY A 208 3.12 22.18 7.61
CA GLY A 208 3.87 20.96 7.92
C GLY A 208 4.85 21.08 9.08
N PRO A 209 5.53 19.98 9.41
CA PRO A 209 6.41 19.88 10.59
C PRO A 209 7.65 20.78 10.52
N SER A 210 8.10 21.14 9.31
CA SER A 210 9.27 22.00 9.09
C SER A 210 8.90 23.46 8.84
N GLY A 211 7.62 23.83 8.89
CA GLY A 211 7.16 25.22 8.72
C GLY A 211 7.58 25.84 7.38
N GLN A 212 7.44 25.10 6.28
CA GLN A 212 7.84 25.53 4.94
C GLN A 212 6.65 26.09 4.15
N ASN A 213 6.89 26.72 2.99
CA ASN A 213 5.79 26.96 2.05
C ASN A 213 5.26 25.63 1.50
N LEU A 214 4.01 25.63 1.04
CA LEU A 214 3.32 24.40 0.64
C LEU A 214 4.07 23.65 -0.47
N ILE A 215 4.58 24.35 -1.49
CA ILE A 215 5.26 23.69 -2.61
C ILE A 215 6.56 23.02 -2.15
N ASP A 216 7.38 23.68 -1.35
CA ASP A 216 8.61 23.08 -0.81
C ASP A 216 8.32 21.89 0.09
N MET A 217 7.24 21.96 0.88
CA MET A 217 6.77 20.82 1.66
C MET A 217 6.39 19.66 0.73
N LEU A 218 5.55 19.86 -0.28
CA LEU A 218 5.13 18.80 -1.22
C LEU A 218 6.33 18.17 -1.95
N ARG A 219 7.38 18.93 -2.22
CA ARG A 219 8.63 18.45 -2.84
C ARG A 219 9.56 17.69 -1.89
N SER A 220 9.42 17.89 -0.58
CA SER A 220 10.38 17.38 0.40
C SER A 220 10.62 15.85 0.37
N PRO A 221 9.63 14.97 0.08
CA PRO A 221 9.91 13.55 -0.08
C PRO A 221 10.83 13.28 -1.27
N ALA A 222 10.56 13.88 -2.42
CA ALA A 222 11.36 13.73 -3.64
C ALA A 222 12.76 14.32 -3.49
N VAL A 223 12.94 15.37 -2.67
CA VAL A 223 14.27 15.91 -2.35
C VAL A 223 15.04 14.97 -1.41
N ALA A 224 14.37 14.38 -0.42
CA ALA A 224 15.01 13.50 0.56
C ALA A 224 15.38 12.12 -0.01
N ALA A 225 14.56 11.58 -0.92
CA ALA A 225 14.79 10.29 -1.57
C ALA A 225 14.57 10.38 -3.09
N PRO A 226 15.48 11.04 -3.84
CA PRO A 226 15.26 11.38 -5.25
C PRO A 226 15.05 10.20 -6.19
N HIS A 227 15.64 9.05 -5.89
CA HIS A 227 15.63 7.88 -6.76
C HIS A 227 14.92 6.67 -6.14
N SER A 228 14.09 6.88 -5.10
CA SER A 228 13.41 5.78 -4.41
C SER A 228 11.99 6.12 -3.99
N LEU A 229 11.01 5.51 -4.65
CA LEU A 229 9.60 5.59 -4.26
C LEU A 229 9.38 5.05 -2.84
N THR A 230 10.02 3.94 -2.48
CA THR A 230 10.00 3.39 -1.12
C THR A 230 10.57 4.38 -0.12
N GLY A 231 11.71 5.02 -0.42
CA GLY A 231 12.30 6.04 0.43
C GLY A 231 11.41 7.28 0.59
N GLN A 232 10.68 7.67 -0.46
CA GLN A 232 9.69 8.77 -0.39
C GLN A 232 8.50 8.41 0.50
N LEU A 233 7.96 7.19 0.37
CA LEU A 233 6.89 6.71 1.26
C LEU A 233 7.35 6.60 2.72
N GLU A 234 8.58 6.15 2.98
CA GLU A 234 9.15 6.11 4.32
C GLU A 234 9.34 7.51 4.90
N TYR A 235 9.83 8.47 4.10
CA TYR A 235 9.90 9.88 4.51
C TYR A 235 8.52 10.42 4.90
N ILE A 236 7.50 10.15 4.07
CA ILE A 236 6.12 10.55 4.34
C ILE A 236 5.60 9.88 5.62
N ARG A 237 5.86 8.59 5.83
CA ARG A 237 5.48 7.85 7.05
C ARG A 237 6.06 8.50 8.30
N GLU A 238 7.35 8.81 8.28
CA GLU A 238 8.09 9.31 9.44
C GLU A 238 7.81 10.79 9.72
N LYS A 239 7.78 11.62 8.67
CA LYS A 239 7.64 13.08 8.82
C LYS A 239 6.20 13.53 8.81
N TRP A 240 5.32 12.89 8.05
CA TRP A 240 3.94 13.31 7.87
C TRP A 240 2.93 12.38 8.51
N GLY A 241 3.35 11.24 9.08
CA GLY A 241 2.46 10.19 9.57
C GLY A 241 1.32 10.67 10.47
N PHE A 242 1.57 11.67 11.33
CA PHE A 242 0.55 12.25 12.22
C PHE A 242 -0.56 13.04 11.49
N MET A 243 -0.32 13.50 10.26
CA MET A 243 -1.29 14.23 9.43
C MET A 243 -2.09 13.31 8.51
N LEU A 244 -1.57 12.11 8.19
CA LEU A 244 -2.09 11.24 7.12
C LEU A 244 -3.48 10.65 7.42
N GLY A 245 -3.90 10.55 8.68
CA GLY A 245 -5.19 9.98 9.05
C GLY A 245 -5.41 8.60 8.38
N LYS A 246 -6.48 8.49 7.57
CA LYS A 246 -6.81 7.25 6.83
C LYS A 246 -5.73 6.80 5.83
N TYR A 247 -4.89 7.71 5.33
CA TYR A 247 -3.82 7.37 4.40
C TYR A 247 -2.65 6.64 5.06
N PHE A 248 -2.51 6.71 6.39
CA PHE A 248 -1.42 6.05 7.11
C PHE A 248 -1.43 4.53 6.90
N TYR A 249 -2.59 3.88 7.11
CA TYR A 249 -2.72 2.43 6.88
C TYR A 249 -2.49 2.05 5.41
N ARG A 250 -2.97 2.88 4.47
CA ARG A 250 -2.77 2.67 3.04
C ARG A 250 -1.29 2.74 2.64
N LEU A 251 -0.55 3.66 3.26
CA LEU A 251 0.89 3.78 3.11
C LEU A 251 1.61 2.52 3.58
N LEU A 252 1.27 2.00 4.77
CA LEU A 252 1.86 0.76 5.27
C LEU A 252 1.61 -0.41 4.30
N SER A 253 0.38 -0.56 3.80
CA SER A 253 0.07 -1.61 2.82
C SER A 253 0.83 -1.46 1.50
N SER A 254 1.09 -0.22 1.06
CA SER A 254 1.90 0.04 -0.14
C SER A 254 3.37 -0.37 0.06
N LEU A 255 3.95 -0.02 1.22
CA LEU A 255 5.30 -0.45 1.60
C LEU A 255 5.42 -1.97 1.67
N ASP A 256 4.41 -2.65 2.24
CA ASP A 256 4.37 -4.11 2.31
C ASP A 256 4.33 -4.75 0.92
N LEU A 257 3.53 -4.22 -0.02
CA LEU A 257 3.48 -4.71 -1.40
C LEU A 257 4.85 -4.61 -2.10
N ILE A 258 5.52 -3.47 -1.98
CA ILE A 258 6.85 -3.27 -2.58
C ILE A 258 7.84 -4.28 -1.99
N LYS A 259 7.84 -4.44 -0.67
CA LYS A 259 8.70 -5.38 0.05
C LYS A 259 8.44 -6.84 -0.37
N GLU A 260 7.17 -7.22 -0.55
CA GLU A 260 6.81 -8.54 -1.06
C GLU A 260 7.38 -8.78 -2.47
N GLU A 261 7.29 -7.79 -3.36
CA GLU A 261 7.85 -7.88 -4.71
C GLU A 261 9.38 -7.99 -4.69
N GLU A 262 10.06 -7.22 -3.85
CA GLU A 262 11.52 -7.30 -3.66
C GLU A 262 11.98 -8.67 -3.11
N ILE A 263 11.23 -9.23 -2.15
CA ILE A 263 11.49 -10.57 -1.62
C ILE A 263 11.24 -11.63 -2.70
N ALA A 264 10.13 -11.50 -3.44
CA ALA A 264 9.79 -12.42 -4.51
C ALA A 264 10.85 -12.40 -5.61
N GLU A 265 11.34 -11.22 -5.98
CA GLU A 265 12.45 -11.08 -6.90
C GLU A 265 13.73 -11.72 -6.36
N SER A 266 14.16 -11.35 -5.16
CA SER A 266 15.36 -11.92 -4.52
C SER A 266 15.30 -13.46 -4.51
N ARG A 267 14.12 -14.03 -4.25
CA ARG A 267 13.87 -15.48 -4.37
C ARG A 267 13.99 -15.97 -5.81
N ARG A 268 13.43 -15.29 -6.81
CA ARG A 268 13.61 -15.66 -8.23
C ARG A 268 15.07 -15.66 -8.63
N TRP A 269 15.86 -14.67 -8.21
CA TRP A 269 17.30 -14.63 -8.47
C TRP A 269 18.03 -15.81 -7.81
N MET A 270 17.72 -16.11 -6.53
CA MET A 270 18.31 -17.26 -5.83
C MET A 270 17.89 -18.62 -6.40
N PHE A 271 16.69 -18.72 -6.97
CA PHE A 271 16.11 -19.96 -7.50
C PHE A 271 15.98 -19.97 -9.03
N TRP A 272 16.75 -19.14 -9.75
CA TRP A 272 16.69 -18.97 -11.22
C TRP A 272 16.79 -20.29 -12.02
N ARG A 273 17.29 -21.36 -11.38
CA ARG A 273 17.39 -22.71 -11.95
C ARG A 273 16.15 -23.59 -11.78
N ARG A 274 15.13 -23.15 -11.05
CA ARG A 274 13.86 -23.89 -10.89
C ARG A 274 12.81 -23.24 -11.80
N ALA A 275 12.15 -24.07 -12.60
CA ALA A 275 10.97 -23.64 -13.34
C ALA A 275 9.95 -23.02 -12.37
N PRO A 276 9.20 -21.98 -12.79
CA PRO A 276 8.11 -21.45 -11.99
C PRO A 276 7.19 -22.61 -11.59
N ALA A 277 6.78 -22.65 -10.32
CA ALA A 277 5.83 -23.64 -9.86
C ALA A 277 4.55 -23.50 -10.69
N SER A 278 4.18 -24.56 -11.41
CA SER A 278 2.91 -24.62 -12.12
C SER A 278 1.79 -24.39 -11.11
N VAL A 279 0.90 -23.43 -11.39
CA VAL A 279 -0.34 -23.32 -10.63
C VAL A 279 -1.09 -24.63 -10.81
N TYR A 280 -1.49 -25.27 -9.71
CA TYR A 280 -2.32 -26.46 -9.79
C TYR A 280 -3.68 -26.05 -10.36
N GLU A 281 -3.97 -26.51 -11.58
CA GLU A 281 -5.28 -26.39 -12.19
C GLU A 281 -6.11 -27.61 -11.79
N TYR A 282 -7.11 -27.40 -10.93
CA TYR A 282 -8.04 -28.45 -10.51
C TYR A 282 -9.23 -28.57 -11.47
N LEU A 283 -8.99 -28.38 -12.78
CA LEU A 283 -10.04 -28.47 -13.79
C LEU A 283 -10.70 -29.86 -13.75
N GLY A 284 -12.03 -29.90 -13.57
CA GLY A 284 -12.80 -31.15 -13.48
C GLY A 284 -12.98 -31.72 -12.07
N MET A 285 -12.31 -31.17 -11.04
CA MET A 285 -12.58 -31.51 -9.64
C MET A 285 -13.72 -30.68 -9.01
N GLU A 286 -14.20 -29.64 -9.70
CA GLU A 286 -15.39 -28.86 -9.32
C GLU A 286 -16.66 -29.71 -9.22
N ALA A 287 -16.69 -30.83 -9.95
CA ALA A 287 -17.78 -31.79 -9.97
C ALA A 287 -17.61 -32.94 -8.96
N GLU A 288 -16.51 -32.99 -8.20
CA GLU A 288 -16.39 -33.97 -7.11
C GLU A 288 -17.32 -33.55 -5.96
N PRO A 289 -18.36 -34.33 -5.64
CA PRO A 289 -19.26 -33.98 -4.56
C PRO A 289 -18.47 -34.00 -3.24
N GLU A 290 -18.52 -32.89 -2.51
CA GLU A 290 -17.95 -32.77 -1.17
C GLU A 290 -18.59 -33.83 -0.25
N ARG A 291 -17.86 -34.92 0.00
CA ARG A 291 -18.27 -35.99 0.93
C ARG A 291 -17.79 -35.70 2.34
N PHE A 292 -18.13 -34.53 2.87
CA PHE A 292 -17.87 -34.24 4.28
C PHE A 292 -18.60 -35.27 5.14
N SER A 293 -17.86 -35.94 6.02
CA SER A 293 -18.48 -36.67 7.12
C SER A 293 -19.24 -35.67 7.99
N ARG A 294 -20.36 -36.10 8.59
CA ARG A 294 -21.03 -35.29 9.61
C ARG A 294 -20.03 -35.06 10.75
N ASP A 295 -19.94 -33.83 11.24
CA ASP A 295 -19.16 -33.54 12.44
C ASP A 295 -19.76 -34.31 13.62
N LEU A 296 -19.02 -35.27 14.18
CA LEU A 296 -19.47 -36.12 15.27
C LEU A 296 -18.85 -35.71 16.60
N ASP A 297 -19.67 -35.81 17.65
CA ASP A 297 -19.41 -35.73 19.09
C ASP A 297 -18.47 -34.62 19.59
N TRP A 298 -17.17 -34.71 19.32
CA TRP A 298 -16.17 -33.78 19.85
C TRP A 298 -15.95 -32.57 18.94
N MET A 299 -16.00 -32.74 17.61
CA MET A 299 -15.71 -31.69 16.63
C MET A 299 -16.57 -30.42 16.80
N PRO A 300 -17.90 -30.50 17.00
CA PRO A 300 -18.72 -29.29 17.19
C PRO A 300 -18.67 -28.73 18.62
N ARG A 301 -18.05 -29.43 19.57
CA ARG A 301 -18.04 -29.08 21.00
C ARG A 301 -16.66 -28.67 21.52
N VAL A 302 -15.60 -28.89 20.74
CA VAL A 302 -14.23 -28.61 21.17
C VAL A 302 -13.99 -27.12 21.32
N VAL A 303 -13.52 -26.71 22.49
CA VAL A 303 -12.97 -25.36 22.71
C VAL A 303 -11.46 -25.51 22.78
N LEU A 304 -10.79 -25.21 21.67
CA LEU A 304 -9.37 -25.47 21.46
C LEU A 304 -8.51 -24.28 21.86
N ILE A 305 -7.43 -24.51 22.60
CA ILE A 305 -6.33 -23.57 22.75
C ILE A 305 -5.08 -24.09 22.05
N ALA A 306 -4.52 -23.29 21.15
CA ALA A 306 -3.27 -23.60 20.47
C ALA A 306 -2.08 -22.95 21.19
N LYS A 307 -1.06 -23.74 21.48
CA LYS A 307 0.17 -23.29 22.18
C LYS A 307 1.40 -23.65 21.37
N ASN A 308 2.21 -22.66 21.02
CA ASN A 308 3.59 -22.92 20.59
C ASN A 308 4.38 -23.37 21.81
N ILE A 309 4.83 -24.62 21.80
CA ILE A 309 5.27 -25.27 23.03
C ILE A 309 6.49 -24.59 23.66
N TYR A 310 7.48 -24.21 22.85
CA TYR A 310 8.70 -23.54 23.35
C TYR A 310 8.38 -22.16 23.95
N VAL A 311 7.49 -21.41 23.30
CA VAL A 311 7.04 -20.10 23.82
C VAL A 311 6.22 -20.29 25.09
N TRP A 312 5.36 -21.31 25.12
CA TRP A 312 4.50 -21.57 26.28
C TRP A 312 5.32 -22.02 27.49
N LEU A 313 6.31 -22.90 27.31
CA LEU A 313 7.21 -23.34 28.37
C LEU A 313 8.02 -22.16 28.96
N ASP A 314 8.52 -21.23 28.13
CA ASP A 314 9.15 -19.98 28.60
C ASP A 314 8.16 -19.08 29.38
N GLN A 315 6.93 -18.90 28.87
CA GLN A 315 5.88 -18.14 29.55
C GLN A 315 5.52 -18.75 30.91
N LEU A 316 5.39 -20.07 30.98
CA LEU A 316 5.12 -20.78 32.24
C LEU A 316 6.31 -20.65 33.18
N SER A 317 7.54 -20.74 32.68
CA SER A 317 8.74 -20.58 33.50
C SER A 317 8.76 -19.22 34.21
N LYS A 318 8.42 -18.15 33.47
CA LYS A 318 8.29 -16.79 34.00
C LYS A 318 7.12 -16.66 34.98
N LYS A 319 5.96 -17.23 34.64
CA LYS A 319 4.74 -17.17 35.47
C LYS A 319 4.92 -17.87 36.81
N TYR A 320 5.52 -19.05 36.81
CA TYR A 320 5.70 -19.90 38.00
C TYR A 320 7.07 -19.74 38.67
N GLN A 321 7.91 -18.83 38.14
CA GLN A 321 9.26 -18.52 38.66
C GLN A 321 10.14 -19.75 38.87
N ARG A 322 10.04 -20.73 37.96
CA ARG A 322 10.85 -21.96 37.96
C ARG A 322 11.16 -22.37 36.53
N ALA A 323 12.27 -23.07 36.31
CA ALA A 323 12.58 -23.60 34.97
C ALA A 323 11.56 -24.69 34.58
N ILE A 324 10.88 -24.49 33.45
CA ILE A 324 9.96 -25.44 32.82
C ILE A 324 10.41 -25.56 31.37
N GLU A 325 11.15 -26.63 31.08
CA GLU A 325 11.81 -26.88 29.79
C GLU A 325 11.20 -28.09 29.06
N ARG A 326 10.48 -28.95 29.79
CA ARG A 326 9.89 -30.19 29.27
C ARG A 326 8.38 -30.25 29.45
N LEU A 327 7.71 -31.10 28.67
CA LEU A 327 6.25 -31.26 28.69
C LEU A 327 5.70 -31.74 30.04
N ASP A 328 6.41 -32.67 30.69
CA ASP A 328 6.06 -33.24 31.99
C ASP A 328 6.21 -32.25 33.16
N GLN A 329 6.93 -31.14 32.95
CA GLN A 329 7.17 -30.10 33.96
C GLN A 329 6.07 -29.04 34.01
N ILE A 330 5.15 -29.04 33.03
CA ILE A 330 4.00 -28.14 33.01
C ILE A 330 3.23 -28.35 34.33
N PRO A 331 2.91 -27.30 35.11
CA PRO A 331 2.23 -27.46 36.39
C PRO A 331 0.79 -27.96 36.21
N ASP A 332 0.34 -28.79 37.13
CA ASP A 332 -1.05 -29.27 37.14
C ASP A 332 -2.05 -28.13 37.36
N GLU A 333 -1.65 -27.10 38.10
CA GLU A 333 -2.43 -25.89 38.33
C GLU A 333 -2.67 -25.11 37.03
N GLU A 334 -1.73 -25.14 36.08
CA GLU A 334 -1.93 -24.53 34.76
C GLU A 334 -2.98 -25.30 33.96
N LEU A 335 -2.92 -26.63 33.99
CA LEU A 335 -3.92 -27.47 33.33
C LEU A 335 -5.32 -27.28 33.96
N ASP A 336 -5.38 -27.15 35.28
CA ASP A 336 -6.63 -26.84 36.00
C ASP A 336 -7.18 -25.48 35.60
N ILE A 337 -6.33 -24.47 35.40
CA ILE A 337 -6.75 -23.14 34.93
C ILE A 337 -7.35 -23.25 33.52
N LEU A 338 -6.69 -23.94 32.59
CA LEU A 338 -7.19 -24.11 31.22
C LEU A 338 -8.55 -24.83 31.21
N ALA A 339 -8.70 -25.89 32.01
CA ALA A 339 -9.95 -26.61 32.15
C ALA A 339 -11.06 -25.72 32.75
N ARG A 340 -10.75 -24.92 33.78
CA ARG A 340 -11.69 -23.96 34.39
C ARG A 340 -12.13 -22.86 33.43
N TRP A 341 -11.27 -22.45 32.50
CA TRP A 341 -11.62 -21.52 31.43
C TRP A 341 -12.51 -22.15 30.35
N GLY A 342 -12.75 -23.46 30.42
CA GLY A 342 -13.61 -24.18 29.49
C GLY A 342 -12.90 -24.68 28.24
N PHE A 343 -11.57 -24.68 28.20
CA PHE A 343 -10.84 -25.31 27.11
C PHE A 343 -10.90 -26.84 27.25
N SER A 344 -11.35 -27.51 26.20
CA SER A 344 -11.49 -28.98 26.12
C SER A 344 -10.55 -29.61 25.10
N GLY A 345 -9.59 -28.82 24.60
CA GLY A 345 -8.61 -29.27 23.63
C GLY A 345 -7.34 -28.44 23.73
N LEU A 346 -6.19 -29.11 23.78
CA LEU A 346 -4.87 -28.50 23.81
C LEU A 346 -4.11 -28.87 22.54
N TRP A 347 -3.94 -27.89 21.64
CA TRP A 347 -3.18 -28.07 20.40
C TRP A 347 -1.73 -27.63 20.59
N LEU A 348 -0.82 -28.60 20.57
CA LEU A 348 0.60 -28.36 20.80
C LEU A 348 1.34 -28.13 19.48
N ILE A 349 1.73 -26.89 19.20
CA ILE A 349 2.47 -26.52 17.99
C ILE A 349 3.96 -26.77 18.21
N GLY A 350 4.52 -27.61 17.34
CA GLY A 350 5.97 -27.84 17.23
C GLY A 350 6.56 -28.78 18.28
N VAL A 351 5.82 -29.84 18.60
CA VAL A 351 6.25 -30.94 19.50
C VAL A 351 7.22 -31.92 18.87
N TRP A 352 7.29 -31.94 17.54
CA TRP A 352 8.09 -32.88 16.76
C TRP A 352 9.55 -32.41 16.66
N GLU A 353 10.48 -33.35 16.47
CA GLU A 353 11.91 -33.09 16.30
C GLU A 353 12.17 -32.22 15.06
N ARG A 354 12.87 -31.10 15.28
CA ARG A 354 13.03 -30.05 14.26
C ARG A 354 14.38 -30.12 13.56
N SER A 355 14.39 -29.75 12.28
CA SER A 355 15.60 -29.69 11.48
C SER A 355 16.54 -28.57 11.93
N GLN A 356 17.76 -28.94 12.33
CA GLN A 356 18.84 -28.00 12.64
C GLN A 356 19.27 -27.19 11.41
N ALA A 357 19.05 -27.70 10.18
CA ALA A 357 19.31 -26.94 8.96
C ALA A 357 18.40 -25.70 8.86
N SER A 358 17.13 -25.82 9.26
CA SER A 358 16.18 -24.68 9.30
C SER A 358 16.68 -23.57 10.21
N LYS A 359 17.19 -23.94 11.40
CA LYS A 359 17.82 -22.99 12.34
C LYS A 359 19.01 -22.29 11.69
N ARG A 360 19.93 -23.07 11.11
CA ARG A 360 21.16 -22.55 10.50
C ARG A 360 20.88 -21.57 9.35
N ILE A 361 19.90 -21.87 8.50
CA ILE A 361 19.49 -20.97 7.40
C ILE A 361 19.01 -19.63 7.94
N LYS A 362 18.14 -19.62 8.97
CA LYS A 362 17.64 -18.37 9.57
C LYS A 362 18.76 -17.55 10.20
N GLN A 363 19.72 -18.20 10.84
CA GLN A 363 20.90 -17.55 11.43
C GLN A 363 21.79 -16.92 10.36
N MET A 364 22.04 -17.63 9.26
CA MET A 364 22.80 -17.10 8.12
C MET A 364 22.11 -15.90 7.45
N LEU A 365 20.76 -15.85 7.48
CA LEU A 365 19.95 -14.75 6.95
C LEU A 365 19.75 -13.60 7.96
N GLY A 366 20.56 -13.53 9.02
CA GLY A 366 20.63 -12.37 9.91
C GLY A 366 19.77 -12.45 11.17
N ASN A 367 19.21 -13.63 11.52
CA ASN A 367 18.51 -13.83 12.78
C ASN A 367 19.26 -14.84 13.68
N PRO A 368 20.32 -14.42 14.40
CA PRO A 368 21.18 -15.33 15.17
C PRO A 368 20.44 -16.06 16.30
N GLU A 369 19.42 -15.43 16.88
CA GLU A 369 18.60 -15.98 17.96
C GLU A 369 17.47 -16.89 17.46
N ALA A 370 17.31 -17.05 16.14
CA ALA A 370 16.25 -17.86 15.58
C ALA A 370 16.38 -19.33 15.99
N VAL A 371 15.26 -19.93 16.39
CA VAL A 371 15.10 -21.38 16.51
C VAL A 371 14.56 -21.98 15.20
N ALA A 372 14.74 -23.31 15.05
CA ALA A 372 14.18 -24.06 13.94
C ALA A 372 12.65 -23.86 13.87
N SER A 373 12.13 -23.73 12.64
CA SER A 373 10.68 -23.62 12.43
C SER A 373 9.95 -24.84 12.98
N ALA A 374 8.80 -24.64 13.62
CA ALA A 374 7.94 -25.73 14.08
C ALA A 374 7.45 -26.66 12.95
N TYR A 375 7.49 -26.18 11.70
CA TYR A 375 7.08 -26.92 10.50
C TYR A 375 8.25 -27.40 9.65
N SER A 376 9.50 -27.15 10.07
CA SER A 376 10.69 -27.72 9.43
C SER A 376 11.11 -28.96 10.20
N LEU A 377 10.39 -30.06 9.98
CA LEU A 377 10.60 -31.30 10.71
C LEU A 377 11.89 -31.99 10.26
N PHE A 378 12.61 -32.59 11.20
CA PHE A 378 13.65 -33.57 10.91
C PHE A 378 13.05 -34.97 10.91
N ASP A 379 12.27 -35.29 11.93
CA ASP A 379 11.63 -36.58 12.10
C ASP A 379 10.26 -36.44 12.76
N TYR A 380 9.46 -37.49 12.61
CA TYR A 380 8.12 -37.63 13.18
C TYR A 380 8.17 -38.20 14.61
N GLU A 381 9.15 -37.77 15.41
CA GLU A 381 9.33 -38.13 16.84
C GLU A 381 9.12 -36.90 17.74
N ILE A 382 8.64 -37.09 18.98
CA ILE A 382 8.56 -35.98 19.95
C ILE A 382 9.97 -35.52 20.30
N ALA A 383 10.18 -34.21 20.24
CA ALA A 383 11.50 -33.61 20.37
C ALA A 383 12.17 -33.96 21.71
N LYS A 384 13.45 -34.36 21.65
CA LYS A 384 14.16 -34.88 22.83
C LYS A 384 14.35 -33.81 23.91
N ASP A 385 14.53 -32.56 23.50
CA ASP A 385 14.65 -31.40 24.38
C ASP A 385 13.35 -31.10 25.14
N LEU A 386 12.19 -31.42 24.55
CA LEU A 386 10.88 -31.36 25.22
C LEU A 386 10.61 -32.54 26.16
N GLY A 387 11.54 -33.51 26.18
CA GLY A 387 11.49 -34.69 27.03
C GLY A 387 11.02 -35.97 26.36
N GLY A 388 10.83 -35.94 25.04
CA GLY A 388 10.47 -37.11 24.25
C GLY A 388 9.06 -37.65 24.54
N GLU A 389 8.82 -38.87 24.05
CA GLU A 389 7.51 -39.52 24.10
C GLU A 389 6.98 -39.68 25.54
N GLU A 390 7.85 -39.98 26.49
CA GLU A 390 7.48 -40.16 27.90
C GLU A 390 6.90 -38.88 28.51
N ALA A 391 7.55 -37.73 28.25
CA ALA A 391 7.07 -36.44 28.74
C ALA A 391 5.75 -36.03 28.09
N PHE A 392 5.59 -36.32 26.80
CA PHE A 392 4.34 -36.10 26.08
C PHE A 392 3.21 -36.96 26.64
N GLN A 393 3.44 -38.26 26.85
CA GLN A 393 2.44 -39.16 27.37
C GLN A 393 2.02 -38.77 28.79
N ASN A 394 2.96 -38.36 29.64
CA ASN A 394 2.66 -37.81 30.97
C ASN A 394 1.73 -36.58 30.89
N LEU A 395 2.08 -35.59 30.06
CA LEU A 395 1.26 -34.40 29.86
C LEU A 395 -0.13 -34.75 29.34
N LYS A 396 -0.21 -35.63 28.34
CA LYS A 396 -1.45 -36.11 27.74
C LYS A 396 -2.35 -36.75 28.79
N ASP A 397 -1.83 -37.66 29.61
CA ASP A 397 -2.62 -38.35 30.63
C ASP A 397 -3.16 -37.40 31.70
N ARG A 398 -2.34 -36.43 32.14
CA ARG A 398 -2.78 -35.41 33.10
C ARG A 398 -3.81 -34.45 32.49
N ALA A 399 -3.68 -34.10 31.22
CA ALA A 399 -4.66 -33.27 30.52
C ALA A 399 -5.98 -34.03 30.34
N TRP A 400 -5.94 -35.30 29.93
CA TRP A 400 -7.13 -36.14 29.69
C TRP A 400 -7.99 -36.37 30.93
N ARG A 401 -7.38 -36.32 32.13
CA ARG A 401 -8.11 -36.39 33.39
C ARG A 401 -8.97 -35.16 33.68
N ARG A 402 -8.81 -34.08 32.92
CA ARG A 402 -9.44 -32.76 33.15
C ARG A 402 -10.52 -32.42 32.11
N GLY A 403 -10.91 -33.40 31.29
CA GLY A 403 -11.79 -33.22 30.14
C GLY A 403 -10.98 -32.92 28.89
#